data_AF-A0A8I2H968-F1
#
_entry.id   AF-A0A8I2H968-F1
#
_cell.length_a   1.000
_cell.length_b   1.000
_cell.length_c   1.000
_cell.angle_alpha   90.00
_cell.angle_beta   90.00
_cell.angle_gamma   90.00
#
_symmetry.space_group_name_H-M   'P 1'
#
loop_
_entity.id
_entity.type
_entity.pdbx_description
1 polymer ?
#
loop_
_entity_poly.entity_id
_entity_poly.type
_entity_poly.pdbx_seq_one_letter_code
_entity_poly.pdbx_strand_id
1 'polypeptide(L)'
;MARNALFIMVLFLTGCMSTYVKLDVTATDNINLNQFNEPLPVVLKVYQLTDIQAFKNSTFEQLWKSDKSILANTLVTVEERTVNPSDRIKIEFEQAESAKYVAFVALFRDRTGGNWRAFYDLNDWPVPLSTSLDIEITSNSLRLPEVEEDK
;
A
#
# COMPACT_ATOMS: atom_id res chain seq x y z
N MET A 1 25.31 57.87 24.51
CA MET A 1 24.88 56.50 24.86
C MET A 1 24.04 55.95 23.73
N ALA A 2 24.59 55.11 22.86
CA ALA A 2 23.83 54.41 21.82
C ALA A 2 23.48 53.01 22.34
N ARG A 3 22.18 52.72 22.47
CA ARG A 3 21.67 51.41 22.86
C ARG A 3 21.55 50.55 21.60
N ASN A 4 22.49 49.62 21.40
CA ASN A 4 22.38 48.60 20.37
C ASN A 4 21.20 47.67 20.69
N ALA A 5 20.17 47.68 19.85
CA ALA A 5 19.11 46.69 19.89
C ALA A 5 19.52 45.49 19.02
N LEU A 6 19.83 44.37 19.66
CA LEU A 6 20.07 43.09 18.99
C LEU A 6 18.71 42.47 18.65
N PHE A 7 18.32 42.53 17.38
CA PHE A 7 17.15 41.81 16.87
C PHE A 7 17.51 40.32 16.73
N ILE A 8 16.97 39.48 17.62
CA ILE A 8 17.04 38.03 17.48
C ILE A 8 15.98 37.62 16.44
N MET A 9 16.44 37.31 15.24
CA MET A 9 15.63 36.72 14.18
C MET A 9 15.45 35.23 14.48
N VAL A 10 14.28 34.86 15.01
CA VAL A 10 13.89 33.45 15.19
C VAL A 10 13.49 32.89 13.83
N LEU A 11 14.37 32.08 13.22
CA LEU A 11 14.03 31.27 12.05
C LEU A 11 13.12 30.11 12.50
N PHE A 12 11.83 30.18 12.16
CA PHE A 12 10.94 29.02 12.22
C PHE A 12 11.24 28.13 11.01
N LEU A 13 12.06 27.10 11.20
CA LEU A 13 12.26 26.06 10.20
C LEU A 13 11.04 25.12 10.22
N THR A 14 10.02 25.44 9.44
CA THR A 14 8.94 24.49 9.12
C THR A 14 9.43 23.55 8.02
N GLY A 15 10.06 22.44 8.40
CA GLY A 15 10.31 21.34 7.47
C GLY A 15 9.07 20.46 7.38
N CYS A 16 8.51 20.26 6.19
CA CYS A 16 7.60 19.15 5.96
C CYS A 16 8.38 17.85 6.17
N MET A 17 7.97 17.05 7.14
CA MET A 17 8.51 15.72 7.37
C MET A 17 7.60 14.73 6.64
N SER A 18 8.02 14.29 5.46
CA SER A 18 7.29 13.25 4.70
C SER A 18 7.54 11.88 5.32
N THR A 19 6.50 11.04 5.35
CA THR A 19 6.60 9.63 5.70
C THR A 19 6.46 8.76 4.45
N TYR A 20 7.07 7.59 4.45
CA TYR A 20 7.11 6.70 3.29
C TYR A 20 6.57 5.31 3.63
N VAL A 21 5.95 4.67 2.63
CA VAL A 21 5.62 3.26 2.68
C VAL A 21 6.52 2.52 1.72
N LYS A 22 7.16 1.46 2.20
CA LYS A 22 8.02 0.57 1.43
C LYS A 22 7.39 -0.80 1.42
N LEU A 23 7.23 -1.36 0.23
CA LEU A 23 6.66 -2.68 0.02
C LEU A 23 7.70 -3.60 -0.60
N ASP A 24 7.96 -4.71 0.07
CA ASP A 24 8.75 -5.81 -0.46
C ASP A 24 7.79 -6.90 -0.95
N VAL A 25 7.53 -6.91 -2.26
CA VAL A 25 6.61 -7.84 -2.90
C VAL A 25 7.38 -9.07 -3.38
N THR A 26 6.94 -10.25 -2.95
CA THR A 26 7.49 -11.53 -3.39
C THR A 26 6.40 -12.41 -3.97
N ALA A 27 6.72 -13.11 -5.07
CA ALA A 27 5.84 -14.07 -5.70
C ALA A 27 6.48 -15.45 -5.77
N THR A 28 5.70 -16.50 -5.51
CA THR A 28 6.13 -17.87 -5.80
C THR A 28 6.14 -18.14 -7.31
N ASP A 29 6.78 -19.24 -7.72
CA ASP A 29 6.84 -19.67 -9.12
C ASP A 29 5.48 -20.16 -9.68
N ASN A 30 4.52 -20.45 -8.80
CA ASN A 30 3.23 -21.05 -9.13
C ASN A 30 2.03 -20.10 -8.94
N ILE A 31 2.24 -18.79 -9.05
CA ILE A 31 1.14 -17.82 -8.90
C ILE A 31 0.13 -17.88 -10.05
N ASN A 32 -1.13 -17.54 -9.74
CA ASN A 32 -2.23 -17.30 -10.67
C ASN A 32 -2.40 -18.40 -11.75
N LEU A 33 -2.34 -19.67 -11.34
CA LEU A 33 -2.34 -20.80 -12.26
C LEU A 33 -3.55 -20.79 -13.19
N ASN A 34 -3.33 -21.12 -14.46
CA ASN A 34 -4.41 -21.41 -15.39
C ASN A 34 -5.00 -22.83 -15.17
N GLN A 35 -6.02 -23.20 -15.94
CA GLN A 35 -6.66 -24.53 -15.85
C GLN A 35 -5.75 -25.70 -16.27
N PHE A 36 -4.58 -25.40 -16.84
CA PHE A 36 -3.53 -26.35 -17.23
C PHE A 36 -2.34 -26.33 -16.26
N ASN A 37 -2.48 -25.67 -15.10
CA ASN A 37 -1.42 -25.48 -14.08
C ASN A 37 -0.20 -24.68 -14.56
N GLU A 38 -0.38 -23.84 -15.59
CA GLU A 38 0.67 -22.91 -16.01
C GLU A 38 0.61 -21.63 -15.18
N PRO A 39 1.74 -21.16 -14.63
CA PRO A 39 1.78 -19.93 -13.84
C PRO A 39 1.65 -18.69 -14.73
N LEU A 40 0.88 -17.71 -14.25
CA LEU A 40 0.60 -16.48 -14.97
C LEU A 40 0.93 -15.25 -14.11
N PRO A 41 1.23 -14.10 -14.72
CA PRO A 41 1.34 -12.84 -13.99
C PRO A 41 0.02 -12.46 -13.30
N VAL A 42 0.12 -11.67 -12.24
CA VAL A 42 -1.04 -11.04 -11.57
C VAL A 42 -0.84 -9.52 -11.54
N VAL A 43 -1.93 -8.77 -11.65
CA VAL A 43 -1.91 -7.32 -11.40
C VAL A 43 -2.17 -7.08 -9.92
N LEU A 44 -1.22 -6.43 -9.26
CA LEU A 44 -1.34 -5.90 -7.91
C LEU A 44 -1.75 -4.43 -7.98
N LYS A 45 -2.91 -4.10 -7.42
CA LYS A 45 -3.32 -2.72 -7.17
C LYS A 45 -2.97 -2.34 -5.74
N VAL A 46 -2.31 -1.20 -5.57
CA VAL A 46 -1.93 -0.62 -4.28
C VAL A 46 -2.69 0.69 -4.13
N TYR A 47 -3.47 0.81 -3.06
CA TYR A 47 -4.29 1.98 -2.77
C TYR A 47 -3.81 2.66 -1.50
N GLN A 48 -3.77 3.99 -1.51
CA GLN A 48 -3.81 4.77 -0.27
C GLN A 48 -5.24 5.25 -0.04
N LEU A 49 -5.78 4.99 1.15
CA LEU A 49 -7.18 5.27 1.48
C LEU A 49 -7.32 6.11 2.76
N THR A 50 -8.31 7.00 2.78
CA THR A 50 -8.68 7.75 3.99
C THR A 50 -9.61 6.95 4.91
N ASP A 51 -10.34 5.97 4.36
CA ASP A 51 -11.25 5.07 5.07
C ASP A 51 -11.29 3.69 4.37
N ILE A 52 -11.38 2.63 5.18
CA ILE A 52 -11.26 1.24 4.72
C ILE A 52 -12.60 0.53 4.47
N GLN A 53 -13.73 1.11 4.87
CA GLN A 53 -15.02 0.41 4.87
C GLN A 53 -15.52 0.11 3.45
N ALA A 54 -15.43 1.07 2.53
CA ALA A 54 -15.82 0.85 1.13
C ALA A 54 -15.02 -0.30 0.52
N PHE A 55 -13.70 -0.34 0.76
CA PHE A 55 -12.83 -1.41 0.30
C PHE A 55 -13.21 -2.78 0.88
N LYS A 56 -13.43 -2.87 2.20
CA LYS A 56 -13.80 -4.13 2.89
C LYS A 56 -15.16 -4.67 2.45
N ASN A 57 -16.11 -3.79 2.18
CA ASN A 57 -17.46 -4.18 1.79
C ASN A 57 -17.61 -4.45 0.29
N SER A 58 -16.58 -4.12 -0.50
CA SER A 58 -16.59 -4.33 -1.94
C SER A 58 -16.33 -5.78 -2.34
N THR A 59 -16.97 -6.17 -3.44
CA THR A 59 -16.68 -7.41 -4.17
C THR A 59 -15.41 -7.28 -4.99
N PHE A 60 -14.88 -8.42 -5.45
CA PHE A 60 -13.74 -8.46 -6.37
C PHE A 60 -14.03 -7.68 -7.65
N GLU A 61 -15.20 -7.90 -8.27
CA GLU A 61 -15.57 -7.28 -9.54
C GLU A 61 -15.67 -5.76 -9.43
N GLN A 62 -16.15 -5.26 -8.29
CA GLN A 62 -16.21 -3.82 -8.01
C GLN A 62 -14.82 -3.21 -7.95
N LEU A 63 -13.87 -3.82 -7.22
CA LEU A 63 -12.49 -3.32 -7.13
C LEU A 63 -11.66 -3.61 -8.39
N TRP A 64 -12.04 -4.59 -9.21
CA TRP A 64 -11.41 -4.84 -10.49
C TRP A 64 -11.83 -3.81 -11.53
N LYS A 65 -13.14 -3.62 -11.73
CA LYS A 65 -13.69 -2.89 -12.88
C LYS A 65 -14.10 -1.46 -12.57
N SER A 66 -14.25 -1.09 -11.31
CA SER A 66 -14.92 0.16 -10.92
C SER A 66 -14.38 0.76 -9.61
N ASP A 67 -13.15 0.40 -9.22
CA ASP A 67 -12.49 0.83 -7.98
C ASP A 67 -12.61 2.33 -7.70
N LYS A 68 -12.29 3.20 -8.66
CA LYS A 68 -12.35 4.65 -8.49
C LYS A 68 -13.75 5.13 -8.10
N SER A 69 -14.79 4.56 -8.71
CA SER A 69 -16.17 4.92 -8.38
C SER A 69 -16.66 4.31 -7.05
N ILE A 70 -16.13 3.14 -6.69
CA ILE A 70 -16.51 2.39 -5.51
C ILE A 70 -15.85 2.96 -4.25
N LEU A 71 -14.58 3.34 -4.35
CA LEU A 71 -13.80 3.96 -3.28
C LEU A 71 -14.06 5.47 -3.23
N ALA A 72 -14.39 6.09 -4.36
CA ALA A 72 -14.85 7.48 -4.46
C ALA A 72 -13.97 8.44 -3.67
N ASN A 73 -14.54 9.15 -2.70
CA ASN A 73 -13.85 10.14 -1.86
C ASN A 73 -12.88 9.53 -0.85
N THR A 74 -12.89 8.21 -0.64
CA THR A 74 -11.92 7.56 0.25
C THR A 74 -10.62 7.19 -0.46
N LEU A 75 -10.59 7.22 -1.80
CA LEU A 75 -9.41 6.95 -2.59
C LEU A 75 -8.48 8.18 -2.61
N VAL A 76 -7.26 8.02 -2.11
CA VAL A 76 -6.21 9.05 -2.19
C VAL A 76 -5.35 8.83 -3.43
N THR A 77 -4.76 7.65 -3.55
CA THR A 77 -3.97 7.24 -4.73
C THR A 77 -4.22 5.76 -5.04
N VAL A 78 -4.01 5.40 -6.30
CA VAL A 78 -3.91 4.01 -6.75
C VAL A 78 -2.75 3.87 -7.72
N GLU A 79 -1.92 2.86 -7.52
CA GLU A 79 -0.95 2.40 -8.52
C GLU A 79 -1.16 0.93 -8.84
N GLU A 80 -0.73 0.52 -10.04
CA GLU A 80 -0.80 -0.87 -10.50
C GLU A 80 0.60 -1.40 -10.81
N ARG A 81 0.87 -2.64 -10.42
CA ARG A 81 2.10 -3.37 -10.75
C ARG A 81 1.76 -4.75 -11.27
N THR A 82 2.35 -5.13 -12.39
CA THR A 82 2.34 -6.53 -12.84
C THR A 82 3.41 -7.29 -12.07
N VAL A 83 3.02 -8.39 -11.43
CA VAL A 83 3.90 -9.30 -10.70
C VAL A 83 3.95 -10.63 -11.46
N ASN A 84 5.14 -11.01 -11.92
CA ASN A 84 5.37 -12.28 -12.62
C ASN A 84 5.72 -13.38 -11.62
N PRO A 85 5.61 -14.66 -12.03
CA PRO A 85 6.08 -15.77 -11.23
C PRO A 85 7.55 -15.62 -10.82
N SER A 86 7.87 -15.90 -9.56
CA SER A 86 9.21 -15.74 -8.95
C SER A 86 9.71 -14.29 -8.78
N ASP A 87 8.88 -13.28 -9.05
CA ASP A 87 9.31 -11.88 -8.92
C ASP A 87 9.63 -11.49 -7.47
N ARG A 88 10.58 -10.56 -7.35
CA ARG A 88 10.85 -9.77 -6.14
C ARG A 88 10.87 -8.30 -6.54
N ILE A 89 9.84 -7.55 -6.16
CA ILE A 89 9.65 -6.16 -6.57
C ILE A 89 9.64 -5.29 -5.32
N LYS A 90 10.35 -4.15 -5.38
CA LYS A 90 10.27 -3.10 -4.37
C LYS A 90 9.38 -1.98 -4.88
N ILE A 91 8.43 -1.55 -4.05
CA ILE A 91 7.57 -0.40 -4.32
C ILE A 91 7.78 0.58 -3.17
N GLU A 92 8.03 1.85 -3.47
CA GLU A 92 8.18 2.90 -2.47
C GLU A 92 7.39 4.12 -2.91
N PHE A 93 6.62 4.68 -1.99
CA PHE A 93 5.86 5.90 -2.22
C PHE A 93 5.74 6.72 -0.94
N GLU A 94 5.59 8.02 -1.10
CA GLU A 94 5.23 8.91 0.00
C GLU A 94 3.81 8.58 0.48
N GLN A 95 3.67 8.43 1.80
CA GLN A 95 2.36 8.36 2.44
C GLN A 95 1.73 9.75 2.35
N ALA A 96 0.63 9.85 1.61
CA ALA A 96 -0.13 11.09 1.55
C ALA A 96 -0.65 11.46 2.94
N GLU A 97 -0.65 12.76 3.28
CA GLU A 97 -1.06 13.25 4.61
C GLU A 97 -2.46 12.78 5.05
N SER A 98 -3.36 12.55 4.11
CA SER A 98 -4.73 12.07 4.38
C SER A 98 -4.86 10.54 4.42
N ALA A 99 -3.83 9.81 4.01
CA ALA A 99 -3.84 8.35 3.94
C ALA A 99 -3.75 7.73 5.34
N LYS A 100 -4.79 6.97 5.67
CA LYS A 100 -4.91 6.22 6.92
C LYS A 100 -4.68 4.73 6.74
N TYR A 101 -4.78 4.26 5.51
CA TYR A 101 -4.63 2.85 5.16
C TYR A 101 -3.85 2.73 3.87
N VAL A 102 -3.05 1.67 3.78
CA VAL A 102 -2.62 1.11 2.49
C VAL A 102 -3.38 -0.20 2.27
N ALA A 103 -3.98 -0.36 1.10
CA ALA A 103 -4.77 -1.54 0.76
C ALA A 103 -4.29 -2.16 -0.55
N PHE A 104 -4.46 -3.47 -0.67
CA PHE A 104 -3.88 -4.28 -1.73
C PHE A 104 -4.95 -5.15 -2.37
N VAL A 105 -4.98 -5.22 -3.70
CA VAL A 105 -5.79 -6.19 -4.45
C VAL A 105 -4.91 -6.89 -5.47
N ALA A 106 -4.82 -8.22 -5.37
CA ALA A 106 -4.27 -9.06 -6.42
C ALA A 106 -5.41 -9.56 -7.31
N LEU A 107 -5.38 -9.19 -8.59
CA LEU A 107 -6.40 -9.56 -9.57
C LEU A 107 -6.20 -10.99 -10.09
N PHE A 108 -6.32 -11.97 -9.20
CA PHE A 108 -6.26 -13.38 -9.56
C PHE A 108 -7.40 -13.78 -10.50
N ARG A 109 -7.13 -14.76 -11.36
CA ARG A 109 -8.13 -15.36 -12.25
C ARG A 109 -9.11 -16.24 -11.47
N ASP A 110 -8.60 -16.99 -10.51
CA ASP A 110 -9.38 -17.75 -9.54
C ASP A 110 -9.23 -17.12 -8.15
N ARG A 111 -10.37 -16.78 -7.53
CA ARG A 111 -10.45 -16.09 -6.25
C ARG A 111 -10.89 -16.99 -5.09
N THR A 112 -10.86 -18.30 -5.31
CA THR A 112 -11.23 -19.29 -4.29
C THR A 112 -10.40 -19.09 -3.03
N GLY A 113 -11.05 -19.05 -1.86
CA GLY A 113 -10.40 -18.82 -0.56
C GLY A 113 -10.37 -17.37 -0.08
N GLY A 114 -10.77 -16.39 -0.89
CA GLY A 114 -11.05 -15.02 -0.42
C GLY A 114 -9.83 -14.15 -0.08
N ASN A 115 -8.62 -14.67 -0.24
CA ASN A 115 -7.37 -13.98 0.11
C ASN A 115 -6.79 -13.17 -1.06
N TRP A 116 -7.63 -12.52 -1.86
CA TRP A 116 -7.21 -11.71 -3.01
C TRP A 116 -6.97 -10.24 -2.63
N ARG A 117 -7.19 -9.89 -1.36
CA ARG A 117 -7.00 -8.54 -0.82
C ARG A 117 -6.43 -8.55 0.59
N ALA A 118 -5.72 -7.49 0.94
CA ALA A 118 -5.29 -7.19 2.30
C ALA A 118 -5.24 -5.67 2.52
N PHE A 119 -5.03 -5.23 3.75
CA PHE A 119 -4.79 -3.83 4.09
C PHE A 119 -3.96 -3.71 5.36
N TYR A 120 -3.29 -2.59 5.52
CA TYR A 120 -2.55 -2.20 6.72
C TYR A 120 -3.03 -0.82 7.19
N ASP A 121 -3.14 -0.66 8.52
CA ASP A 121 -3.52 0.60 9.16
C ASP A 121 -2.26 1.44 9.39
N LEU A 122 -2.21 2.63 8.80
CA LEU A 122 -1.05 3.52 8.88
C LEU A 122 -1.13 4.49 10.07
N ASN A 123 -2.15 4.39 10.94
CA ASN A 123 -2.34 5.29 12.07
C ASN A 123 -1.54 4.88 13.33
N ASP A 124 -0.43 4.16 13.16
CA ASP A 124 0.45 3.82 14.27
C ASP A 124 0.98 5.09 14.94
N TRP A 125 0.88 5.14 16.27
CA TRP A 125 1.43 6.23 17.07
C TRP A 125 2.51 5.72 18.02
N PRO A 126 3.74 6.29 17.98
CA PRO A 126 4.17 7.42 17.14
C PRO A 126 4.28 7.06 15.65
N VAL A 127 3.98 8.02 14.76
CA VAL A 127 4.06 7.79 13.31
C VAL A 127 5.54 7.62 12.91
N PRO A 128 5.93 6.47 12.32
CA PRO A 128 7.31 6.26 11.88
C PRO A 128 7.61 7.09 10.62
N LEU A 129 8.90 7.37 10.37
CA LEU A 129 9.32 8.00 9.11
C LEU A 129 9.12 7.09 7.90
N SER A 130 9.11 5.77 8.13
CA SER A 130 8.97 4.74 7.12
C SER A 130 8.20 3.57 7.69
N THR A 131 7.20 3.07 6.98
CA THR A 131 6.54 1.79 7.26
C THR A 131 6.96 0.79 6.18
N SER A 132 7.53 -0.34 6.60
CA SER A 132 7.99 -1.41 5.71
C SER A 132 7.03 -2.59 5.79
N LEU A 133 6.49 -3.05 4.65
CA LEU A 133 5.53 -4.14 4.59
C LEU A 133 5.99 -5.22 3.60
N ASP A 134 6.02 -6.46 4.05
CA ASP A 134 6.17 -7.61 3.17
C ASP A 134 4.82 -7.97 2.54
N ILE A 135 4.83 -8.25 1.25
CA ILE A 135 3.66 -8.71 0.50
C ILE A 135 4.00 -10.03 -0.17
N GLU A 136 3.38 -11.10 0.27
CA GLU A 136 3.55 -12.42 -0.32
C GLU A 136 2.38 -12.75 -1.24
N ILE A 137 2.70 -13.06 -2.50
CA ILE A 137 1.76 -13.57 -3.50
C ILE A 137 2.08 -15.05 -3.72
N THR A 138 1.20 -15.94 -3.28
CA THR A 138 1.39 -17.39 -3.36
C THR A 138 0.18 -18.05 -3.97
N SER A 139 0.37 -18.84 -5.04
CA SER A 139 -0.74 -19.44 -5.78
C SER A 139 -1.83 -18.40 -6.13
N ASN A 140 -3.01 -18.46 -5.49
CA ASN A 140 -4.11 -17.52 -5.66
C ASN A 140 -4.40 -16.67 -4.39
N SER A 141 -3.37 -16.41 -3.58
CA SER A 141 -3.47 -15.68 -2.31
C SER A 141 -2.46 -14.55 -2.26
N LEU A 142 -2.89 -13.42 -1.71
CA LEU A 142 -2.07 -12.31 -1.23
C LEU A 142 -2.08 -12.32 0.29
N ARG A 143 -0.93 -12.09 0.92
CA ARG A 143 -0.75 -12.06 2.37
C ARG A 143 0.21 -10.95 2.78
N LEU A 144 0.00 -10.44 3.99
CA LEU A 144 0.95 -9.59 4.69
C LEU A 144 1.52 -10.46 5.83
N PRO A 145 2.75 -10.96 5.74
CA PRO A 145 3.43 -11.54 6.89
C PRO A 145 3.49 -10.52 8.02
N GLU A 146 3.60 -10.99 9.26
CA GLU A 146 3.68 -10.12 10.43
C GLU A 146 4.73 -9.01 10.22
N VAL A 147 4.30 -7.76 10.39
CA VAL A 147 5.11 -6.58 10.06
C VAL A 147 6.27 -6.50 11.03
N GLU A 148 7.50 -6.59 10.53
CA GLU A 148 8.68 -6.22 11.32
C GLU A 148 8.65 -4.70 11.49
N GLU A 149 8.28 -4.23 12.68
CA GLU A 149 8.55 -2.85 13.07
C GLU A 149 10.07 -2.66 13.10
N ASP A 150 10.59 -1.79 12.21
CA ASP A 150 11.98 -1.34 12.26
C ASP A 150 12.26 -0.78 13.68
N LYS A 151 12.99 -1.55 14.51
CA LYS A 151 13.34 -1.22 15.90
C LYS A 151 14.44 -0.17 15.99
#